data_AF-A0A7L3BJ01-F1
#
_entry.id   AF-A0A7L3BJ01-F1
#
_cell.length_a   1.000
_cell.length_b   1.000
_cell.length_c   1.000
_cell.angle_alpha   90.00
_cell.angle_beta   90.00
_cell.angle_gamma   90.00
#
_symmetry.space_group_name_H-M   'P 1'
#
loop_
_entity.id
_entity.type
_entity.pdbx_description
1 polymer ?
#
loop_
_entity_poly.entity_id
_entity_poly.type
_entity_poly.pdbx_seq_one_letter_code
_entity_poly.pdbx_strand_id
1 'polypeptide(L)'
;SLQVEARTLAMLQGLLRQLHAACSRLVTGARALPGSVQQTAGQVRHGVEGVQASLARARSFHDLSDLVLAQSRETVTRAQLSIDELLEYVGQHAPIPWLVGP
;
A
#
# COMPACT_ATOMS: atom_id res chain seq x y z
N SER A 1 8.81 20.81 -19.98
CA SER A 1 7.45 20.41 -19.59
C SER A 1 7.26 18.90 -19.72
N LEU A 2 7.12 18.36 -20.94
CA LEU A 2 6.88 16.94 -21.23
C LEU A 2 7.90 15.94 -20.65
N GLN A 3 9.21 16.26 -20.68
CA GLN A 3 10.23 15.36 -20.12
C GLN A 3 10.15 15.25 -18.59
N VAL A 4 9.78 16.34 -17.92
CA VAL A 4 9.60 16.37 -16.46
C VAL A 4 8.35 15.56 -16.10
N GLU A 5 7.27 15.75 -16.83
CA GLU A 5 6.02 15.01 -16.69
C GLU A 5 6.22 13.49 -16.85
N ALA A 6 6.84 13.06 -17.96
CA ALA A 6 7.13 11.65 -18.21
C ALA A 6 8.03 11.04 -17.12
N ARG A 7 9.05 11.78 -16.67
CA ARG A 7 9.91 11.35 -15.56
C ARG A 7 9.14 11.19 -14.25
N THR A 8 8.29 12.16 -13.92
CA THR A 8 7.47 12.11 -12.70
C THR A 8 6.49 10.95 -12.73
N LEU A 9 5.83 10.70 -13.86
CA LEU A 9 4.94 9.54 -14.02
C LEU A 9 5.70 8.21 -13.92
N ALA A 10 6.89 8.11 -14.51
CA ALA A 10 7.73 6.93 -14.38
C ALA A 10 8.15 6.69 -12.92
N MET A 11 8.49 7.76 -12.19
CA MET A 11 8.78 7.69 -10.75
C MET A 11 7.56 7.24 -9.95
N LEU A 12 6.39 7.82 -10.20
CA LEU A 12 5.13 7.43 -9.56
C LEU A 12 4.82 5.95 -9.78
N GLN A 13 4.92 5.47 -11.03
CA GLN A 13 4.72 4.07 -11.37
C GLN A 13 5.74 3.15 -10.67
N GLY A 14 7.00 3.58 -10.56
CA GLY A 14 8.03 2.88 -9.80
C GLY A 14 7.67 2.74 -8.32
N LEU A 15 7.26 3.84 -7.68
CA LEU A 15 6.85 3.87 -6.28
C LEU A 15 5.61 3.00 -6.02
N LEU A 16 4.61 3.04 -6.90
CA LEU A 16 3.40 2.21 -6.78
C LEU A 16 3.73 0.72 -6.87
N ARG A 17 4.63 0.32 -7.78
CA ARG A 17 5.10 -1.08 -7.86
C ARG A 17 5.82 -1.50 -6.58
N GLN A 18 6.68 -0.64 -6.03
CA GLN A 18 7.38 -0.91 -4.77
C GLN A 18 6.39 -1.06 -3.60
N LEU A 19 5.39 -0.18 -3.53
CA LEU A 19 4.34 -0.24 -2.51
C LEU A 19 3.52 -1.53 -2.63
N HIS A 20 3.08 -1.90 -3.83
CA HIS A 20 2.35 -3.15 -4.05
C HIS A 20 3.18 -4.39 -3.66
N ALA A 21 4.48 -4.40 -3.99
CA ALA A 21 5.38 -5.48 -3.58
C ALA A 21 5.55 -5.54 -2.04
N ALA A 22 5.62 -4.38 -1.37
CA ALA A 22 5.64 -4.32 0.09
C ALA A 22 4.32 -4.86 0.70
N CYS A 23 3.16 -4.46 0.18
CA CYS A 23 1.86 -4.98 0.64
C CYS A 23 1.68 -6.48 0.38
N SER A 24 2.22 -7.01 -0.72
CA SER A 24 2.21 -8.44 -1.00
C SER A 24 3.05 -9.23 0.01
N ARG A 25 4.21 -8.68 0.40
CA ARG A 25 5.03 -9.23 1.48
C ARG A 25 4.35 -9.13 2.83
N LEU A 26 3.66 -8.01 3.13
CA LEU A 26 2.85 -7.85 4.33
C LEU A 26 1.78 -8.94 4.45
N VAL A 27 1.00 -9.17 3.39
CA VAL A 27 -0.02 -10.25 3.38
C VAL A 27 0.62 -11.62 3.59
N THR A 28 1.77 -11.87 2.97
CA THR A 28 2.46 -13.16 3.13
C THR A 28 2.97 -13.35 4.57
N GLY A 29 3.57 -12.31 5.16
CA GLY A 29 4.04 -12.33 6.55
C GLY A 29 2.90 -12.40 7.57
N ALA A 30 1.74 -11.81 7.26
CA ALA A 30 0.58 -11.80 8.14
C ALA A 30 -0.13 -13.18 8.24
N ARG A 31 0.17 -14.16 7.37
CA ARG A 31 -0.51 -15.47 7.37
C ARG A 31 -0.39 -16.23 8.70
N ALA A 32 0.66 -15.99 9.47
CA ALA A 32 0.86 -16.61 10.78
C ALA A 32 0.20 -15.82 11.95
N LEU A 33 -0.41 -14.66 11.66
CA LEU A 33 -0.99 -13.75 12.66
C LEU A 33 -2.50 -13.98 12.80
N PRO A 34 -3.16 -13.42 13.84
CA PRO A 34 -4.60 -13.52 14.02
C PRO A 34 -5.42 -13.08 12.80
N GLY A 35 -6.61 -13.65 12.61
CA GLY A 35 -7.46 -13.39 11.45
C GLY A 35 -7.80 -11.91 11.23
N SER A 36 -7.92 -11.13 12.30
CA SER A 36 -8.09 -9.67 12.23
C SER A 36 -6.91 -8.98 11.53
N VAL A 37 -5.68 -9.37 11.85
CA VAL A 37 -4.45 -8.85 11.23
C VAL A 37 -4.35 -9.27 9.77
N GLN A 38 -4.69 -10.52 9.46
CA GLN A 38 -4.74 -11.02 8.08
C GLN A 38 -5.75 -10.22 7.23
N GLN A 39 -6.93 -9.95 7.78
CA GLN A 39 -7.97 -9.18 7.11
C GLN A 39 -7.50 -7.74 6.83
N THR A 40 -6.92 -7.06 7.82
CA THR A 40 -6.40 -5.69 7.64
C THR A 40 -5.28 -5.66 6.59
N ALA A 41 -4.33 -6.60 6.62
CA ALA A 41 -3.28 -6.71 5.60
C ALA A 41 -3.88 -6.92 4.19
N GLY A 42 -4.93 -7.72 4.08
CA GLY A 42 -5.68 -7.91 2.83
C GLY A 42 -6.35 -6.63 2.33
N GLN A 43 -7.01 -5.88 3.22
CA GLN A 43 -7.65 -4.59 2.90
C GLN A 43 -6.62 -3.55 2.43
N VAL A 44 -5.49 -3.46 3.13
CA VAL A 44 -4.35 -2.61 2.75
C VAL A 44 -3.87 -2.94 1.33
N ARG A 45 -3.62 -4.23 1.04
CA ARG A 45 -3.18 -4.65 -0.29
C ARG A 45 -4.21 -4.29 -1.36
N HIS A 46 -5.49 -4.55 -1.10
CA HIS A 46 -6.55 -4.26 -2.06
C HIS A 46 -6.71 -2.77 -2.33
N GLY A 47 -6.61 -1.92 -1.31
CA GLY A 47 -6.60 -0.47 -1.47
C GLY A 47 -5.44 -0.01 -2.37
N VAL A 48 -4.23 -0.49 -2.12
CA VAL A 48 -3.04 -0.17 -2.93
C VAL A 48 -3.17 -0.68 -4.36
N GLU A 49 -3.74 -1.86 -4.60
CA GLU A 49 -4.07 -2.37 -5.94
C GLU A 49 -5.03 -1.41 -6.67
N GLY A 50 -6.04 -0.89 -5.98
CA GLY A 50 -6.96 0.13 -6.51
C GLY A 50 -6.24 1.43 -6.90
N VAL A 51 -5.35 1.93 -6.04
CA VAL A 51 -4.53 3.12 -6.33
C VAL A 51 -3.64 2.88 -7.56
N GLN A 52 -2.95 1.73 -7.60
CA GLN A 52 -2.11 1.37 -8.73
C GLN A 52 -2.91 1.29 -10.02
N ALA A 53 -4.08 0.65 -10.01
CA ALA A 53 -4.93 0.54 -11.20
C ALA A 53 -5.42 1.91 -11.69
N SER A 54 -5.77 2.82 -10.78
CA SER A 54 -6.20 4.17 -11.11
C SER A 54 -5.08 5.01 -11.73
N LEU A 55 -3.87 4.94 -11.17
CA LEU A 55 -2.75 5.78 -11.57
C LEU A 55 -1.91 5.20 -12.72
N ALA A 56 -1.87 3.87 -12.89
CA ALA A 56 -1.07 3.22 -13.94
C ALA A 56 -1.59 3.49 -15.36
N ARG A 57 -2.83 3.96 -15.50
CA ARG A 57 -3.44 4.29 -16.79
C ARG A 57 -2.99 5.66 -17.33
N ALA A 58 -2.47 6.54 -16.48
CA ALA A 58 -2.06 7.88 -16.87
C ALA A 58 -0.77 7.85 -17.72
N ARG A 59 -0.81 8.54 -18.86
CA ARG A 59 0.34 8.76 -19.75
C ARG A 59 0.80 10.23 -19.74
N SER A 60 -0.03 11.09 -19.19
CA SER A 60 0.18 12.52 -18.98
C SER A 60 -0.48 12.95 -17.65
N PHE A 61 -0.14 14.14 -17.15
CA PHE A 61 -0.81 14.77 -16.02
C PHE A 61 -2.26 15.15 -16.33
N HIS A 62 -2.61 15.35 -17.61
CA HIS A 62 -4.00 15.60 -18.01
C HIS A 62 -4.89 14.37 -17.81
N ASP A 63 -4.30 13.15 -17.78
CA ASP A 63 -5.03 11.92 -17.49
C ASP A 63 -5.30 11.74 -15.98
N LEU A 64 -4.68 12.57 -15.12
CA LEU A 64 -4.80 12.52 -13.68
C LEU A 64 -5.77 13.60 -13.19
N SER A 65 -6.99 13.19 -12.85
CA SER A 65 -7.94 14.11 -12.23
C SER A 65 -7.61 14.36 -10.75
N ASP A 66 -7.93 15.56 -10.27
CA ASP A 66 -7.78 15.92 -8.85
C ASP A 66 -8.52 14.94 -7.93
N LEU A 67 -9.68 14.43 -8.37
CA LEU A 67 -10.45 13.43 -7.63
C LEU A 67 -9.67 12.11 -7.51
N VAL A 68 -9.08 11.60 -8.59
CA VAL A 68 -8.29 10.37 -8.58
C VAL A 68 -7.07 10.53 -7.69
N LEU A 69 -6.41 11.69 -7.72
CA LEU A 69 -5.27 11.99 -6.86
C LEU A 69 -5.67 12.07 -5.39
N ALA A 70 -6.77 12.75 -5.08
CA ALA A 70 -7.30 12.86 -3.72
C ALA A 70 -7.67 11.49 -3.14
N GLN A 71 -8.42 10.68 -3.89
CA GLN A 71 -8.80 9.32 -3.49
C GLN A 71 -7.59 8.40 -3.33
N SER A 72 -6.61 8.53 -4.23
CA SER A 72 -5.37 7.76 -4.15
C SER A 72 -4.59 8.10 -2.88
N ARG A 73 -4.46 9.40 -2.59
CA ARG A 73 -3.80 9.89 -1.38
C ARG A 73 -4.52 9.42 -0.12
N GLU A 74 -5.85 9.54 -0.06
CA GLU A 74 -6.65 9.07 1.07
C GLU A 74 -6.47 7.57 1.29
N THR A 75 -6.49 6.78 0.22
CA THR A 75 -6.33 5.33 0.30
C THR A 75 -4.95 4.93 0.82
N VAL A 76 -3.88 5.59 0.34
CA VAL A 76 -2.52 5.35 0.82
C VAL A 76 -2.37 5.78 2.29
N THR A 77 -2.93 6.93 2.68
CA THR A 77 -2.93 7.38 4.08
C THR A 77 -3.66 6.39 4.98
N ARG A 78 -4.84 5.90 4.56
CA ARG A 78 -5.58 4.89 5.32
C ARG A 78 -4.79 3.60 5.44
N ALA A 79 -4.16 3.15 4.36
CA ALA A 79 -3.30 1.98 4.38
C ALA A 79 -2.14 2.14 5.38
N GLN A 80 -1.51 3.32 5.41
CA GLN A 80 -0.46 3.64 6.38
C GLN A 80 -0.97 3.58 7.82
N LEU A 81 -2.08 4.26 8.13
CA LEU A 81 -2.68 4.25 9.47
C LEU A 81 -3.04 2.84 9.93
N SER A 82 -3.64 2.03 9.05
CA SER A 82 -3.95 0.63 9.37
C SER A 82 -2.70 -0.20 9.63
N ILE A 83 -1.59 0.03 8.91
CA ILE A 83 -0.32 -0.64 9.19
C ILE A 83 0.24 -0.18 10.55
N ASP A 84 0.19 1.11 10.87
CA ASP A 84 0.66 1.65 12.14
C ASP A 84 -0.14 1.04 13.32
N GLU A 85 -1.46 0.94 13.20
CA GLU A 85 -2.33 0.25 14.17
C GLU A 85 -1.98 -1.23 14.32
N LEU A 86 -1.68 -1.93 13.22
CA LEU A 86 -1.23 -3.32 13.26
C LEU A 86 0.11 -3.46 13.99
N LEU A 87 1.07 -2.56 13.75
CA LEU A 87 2.36 -2.57 14.40
C LEU A 87 2.23 -2.33 15.91
N GLU A 88 1.38 -1.39 16.31
CA GLU A 88 1.08 -1.12 17.71
C GLU A 88 0.42 -2.34 18.37
N TYR A 89 -0.59 -2.94 17.71
CA TYR A 89 -1.26 -4.15 18.21
C TYR A 89 -0.29 -5.31 18.42
N VAL A 90 0.60 -5.54 17.45
CA VAL A 90 1.64 -6.58 17.56
C VAL A 90 2.63 -6.26 18.69
N GLY A 91 3.02 -5.00 18.86
CA GLY A 91 3.92 -4.56 19.93
C GLY A 91 3.32 -4.70 21.34
N GLN A 92 2.03 -4.40 21.49
CA GLN A 92 1.32 -4.46 22.77
C GLN A 92 0.92 -5.88 23.19
N HIS A 93 0.66 -6.78 22.24
CA HIS A 93 0.09 -8.11 22.50
C HIS A 93 1.08 -9.28 22.34
N ALA A 94 2.40 -9.05 22.40
CA ALA A 94 3.39 -10.10 22.21
C ALA A 94 3.62 -10.98 23.47
N PRO A 95 3.24 -12.28 23.43
CA PRO A 95 4.15 -13.35 23.85
C PRO A 95 4.57 -14.23 22.64
N ILE A 96 5.84 -14.61 22.63
CA ILE A 96 6.59 -15.36 21.59
C ILE A 96 5.88 -16.67 21.21
N PRO A 97 5.53 -16.89 19.92
CA PRO A 97 6.32 -17.74 19.01
C PRO A 97 6.49 -17.22 17.57
N TRP A 98 5.92 -16.08 17.21
CA TRP A 98 5.90 -15.57 15.83
C TRP A 98 7.14 -14.72 15.45
N LEU A 99 7.94 -14.32 16.44
CA LEU A 99 9.18 -13.55 16.25
C LEU A 99 10.38 -14.45 15.86
N VAL A 100 10.22 -15.77 16.03
CA VAL A 100 11.08 -16.77 15.39
C VAL A 100 10.32 -17.22 14.16
N GLY A 101 10.76 -16.82 12.97
CA GLY A 101 10.21 -17.39 11.73
C GLY A 101 10.31 -18.91 11.71
N PRO A 102 9.78 -19.60 10.68
CA PRO A 102 10.07 -21.03 10.49
C PRO A 102 11.58 -21.30 10.47
#